data_AF-A0A662PPL8-F1
#
_entry.id   AF-A0A662PPL8-F1
#
_cell.length_a   1.000
_cell.length_b   1.000
_cell.length_c   1.000
_cell.angle_alpha   90.00
_cell.angle_beta   90.00
_cell.angle_gamma   90.00
#
_symmetry.space_group_name_H-M   'P 1'
#
loop_
_entity.id
_entity.type
_entity.pdbx_description
1 polymer ?
#
loop_
_entity_poly.entity_id
_entity_poly.type
_entity_poly.pdbx_seq_one_letter_code
_entity_poly.pdbx_strand_id
1 'polypeptide(L)' 'CGLPAYYDLKQERFLCPIHGKDTEVAAVSLPYAFYLLLEELMSMGIYPRLLFGEEV' A
#
# COMPACT_ATOMS: atom_id res chain seq x y z
N CYS A 1 7.30 3.45 1.75
CA CYS A 1 6.25 4.29 2.37
C CYS A 1 5.45 3.57 3.46
N GLY A 2 5.17 2.25 3.30
CA GLY A 2 4.32 1.50 4.23
C GLY A 2 2.82 1.75 4.02
N LEU A 3 2.46 2.43 2.93
CA LEU A 3 1.09 2.66 2.50
C LEU A 3 0.72 1.67 1.38
N PRO A 4 -0.58 1.39 1.20
CA PRO A 4 -1.08 0.70 0.03
C PRO A 4 -0.62 1.39 -1.27
N ALA A 5 -0.04 0.60 -2.17
CA ALA A 5 0.25 1.01 -3.54
C ALA A 5 -0.92 0.59 -4.45
N TYR A 6 -1.16 1.32 -5.53
CA TYR A 6 -2.16 0.97 -6.53
C TYR A 6 -1.49 0.60 -7.85
N TYR A 7 -2.19 -0.21 -8.65
CA TYR A 7 -1.73 -0.60 -9.98
C TYR A 7 -2.29 0.37 -11.03
N ASP A 8 -1.41 1.04 -11.77
CA ASP A 8 -1.81 1.89 -12.89
C ASP A 8 -1.90 1.06 -14.18
N LEU A 9 -3.12 0.89 -14.69
CA LEU A 9 -3.39 0.14 -15.92
C LEU A 9 -2.80 0.81 -17.17
N LYS A 10 -2.58 2.12 -17.17
CA LYS A 10 -2.04 2.84 -18.34
C LYS A 10 -0.54 2.62 -18.53
N GLN A 11 0.17 2.43 -17.42
CA GLN A 11 1.62 2.28 -17.40
C GLN A 11 2.06 0.85 -17.03
N GLU A 12 1.10 -0.03 -16.75
CA GLU A 12 1.27 -1.44 -16.37
C GLU A 12 2.24 -1.62 -15.19
N ARG A 13 2.14 -0.73 -14.19
CA ARG A 13 3.10 -0.64 -13.08
C ARG A 13 2.42 -0.30 -11.76
N PHE A 14 3.03 -0.75 -10.67
CA PHE A 14 2.64 -0.36 -9.31
C PHE A 14 3.23 1.01 -8.96
N LEU A 15 2.42 1.87 -8.35
CA LEU A 15 2.80 3.21 -7.93
C LEU A 15 2.48 3.43 -6.45
N CYS A 16 3.43 3.96 -5.67
CA CYS A 16 3.14 4.51 -4.34
C CYS A 16 2.66 5.96 -4.51
N PRO A 17 1.57 6.40 -3.86
CA PRO A 17 1.05 7.77 -3.98
C PRO A 17 2.04 8.85 -3.52
N ILE A 18 3.03 8.51 -2.69
CA ILE A 18 4.01 9.46 -2.14
C ILE A 18 5.31 9.51 -2.97
N HIS A 19 5.82 8.35 -3.38
CA HIS A 19 7.16 8.23 -4.00
C HIS A 19 7.08 7.99 -5.52
N GLY A 20 5.88 7.77 -6.06
CA GLY A 20 5.66 7.57 -7.49
C GLY A 20 6.21 6.23 -7.98
N LYS A 21 7.11 6.30 -8.97
CA LYS A 21 7.60 5.14 -9.74
C LYS A 21 8.81 4.46 -9.10
N ASP A 22 9.61 5.19 -8.34
CA ASP A 22 10.85 4.70 -7.75
C ASP A 22 10.59 4.07 -6.38
N THR A 23 9.75 3.05 -6.35
CA THR A 23 9.46 2.30 -5.11
C THR A 23 9.31 0.81 -5.36
N GLU A 24 9.94 0.03 -4.49
CA GLU A 24 9.71 -1.41 -4.39
C GLU A 24 8.35 -1.64 -3.72
N VAL A 25 7.50 -2.42 -4.40
CA VAL A 25 6.17 -2.78 -3.94
C VAL A 25 6.14 -4.27 -3.67
N ALA A 26 5.90 -4.64 -2.42
CA ALA A 26 5.67 -6.02 -2.03
C ALA A 26 4.19 -6.37 -2.21
N ALA A 27 3.90 -7.48 -2.89
CA ALA A 27 2.57 -8.04 -2.94
C ALA A 27 2.29 -8.81 -1.65
N VAL A 28 1.22 -8.45 -0.94
CA VAL A 28 0.83 -9.10 0.33
C VAL A 28 -0.61 -9.57 0.23
N SER A 29 -0.86 -10.81 0.64
CA SER A 29 -2.21 -11.36 0.75
C SER A 29 -2.80 -11.00 2.11
N LEU A 30 -3.94 -10.29 2.11
CA LEU A 30 -4.63 -9.87 3.33
C LEU A 30 -6.16 -9.87 3.13
N PRO A 31 -6.94 -10.02 4.20
CA PRO A 31 -8.40 -9.91 4.12
C PRO A 31 -8.83 -8.52 3.66
N TYR A 32 -9.82 -8.44 2.77
CA TYR A 32 -10.31 -7.16 2.26
C TYR A 32 -10.85 -6.23 3.38
N ALA A 33 -11.44 -6.80 4.43
CA ALA A 33 -11.88 -6.02 5.59
C ALA A 33 -10.73 -5.27 6.29
N PHE A 34 -9.53 -5.85 6.32
CA PHE A 34 -8.36 -5.18 6.84
C PHE A 34 -7.89 -4.05 5.92
N TYR A 35 -7.96 -4.24 4.60
CA TYR A 35 -7.68 -3.18 3.63
C TYR A 35 -8.60 -1.96 3.85
N LEU A 36 -9.90 -2.18 4.00
CA LEU A 36 -10.87 -1.11 4.26
C LEU A 36 -10.56 -0.34 5.55
N LEU A 37 -10.20 -1.04 6.62
CA LEU A 37 -9.82 -0.42 7.88
C LEU A 37 -8.63 0.54 7.71
N LEU A 38 -7.62 0.17 6.90
CA LEU A 38 -6.48 1.05 6.62
C LEU A 38 -6.91 2.33 5.89
N GLU A 39 -7.81 2.22 4.91
CA GLU A 39 -8.36 3.37 4.18
C GLU A 39 -9.20 4.29 5.08
N GLU A 40 -9.97 3.72 6.02
CA GLU A 40 -10.75 4.48 7.00
C GLU A 40 -9.84 5.25 7.97
N LEU A 41 -8.76 4.63 8.45
CA LEU A 41 -7.74 5.30 9.26
C LEU A 41 -7.08 6.45 8.49
N MET A 42 -6.77 6.25 7.20
CA MET A 42 -6.22 7.29 6.33
C MET A 42 -7.19 8.46 6.13
N SER A 43 -8.49 8.18 5.95
CA SER A 43 -9.54 9.20 5.87
C SER A 43 -9.67 10.05 7.15
N MET A 44 -9.38 9.46 8.31
CA MET A 44 -9.31 10.16 9.59
C MET A 44 -8.01 10.96 9.80
N GLY A 45 -7.07 10.94 8.84
CA GLY A 45 -5.77 11.59 8.96
C GLY A 45 -4.75 10.81 9.78
N ILE A 46 -5.01 9.55 10.09
CA ILE A 46 -4.05 8.64 10.72
C ILE A 46 -3.20 8.03 9.62
N TYR A 47 -1.88 8.00 9.81
CA TYR A 47 -0.94 7.44 8.83
C TYR A 47 -0.53 6.01 9.22
N PRO A 48 -1.20 4.95 8.72
CA PRO A 48 -0.82 3.58 9.01
C PRO A 48 0.48 3.21 8.28
N ARG A 49 1.53 2.87 9.04
CA ARG A 49 2.80 2.36 8.48
C ARG A 49 2.84 0.84 8.56
N LEU A 50 2.73 0.19 7.41
CA LEU A 50 3.03 -1.23 7.28
C LEU A 50 4.55 -1.44 7.27
N LEU A 51 5.01 -2.34 8.15
CA LEU A 51 6.38 -2.82 8.20
C LEU A 51 6.39 -4.21 7.59
N PHE A 52 7.14 -4.37 6.50
CA PHE A 52 7.31 -5.67 5.87
C PHE A 52 8.49 -6.38 6.55
N GLY A 53 8.22 -7.57 7.07
CA GLY A 53 9.26 -8.52 7.48
C GLY A 53 9.53 -9.49 6.33
N GLU A 54 10.68 -10.16 6.37
CA GLU A 54 10.95 -11.27 5.46
C GLU A 54 9.99 -12.43 5.77
N GLU A 55 9.47 -13.09 4.73
CA GLU A 55 8.84 -14.40 4.90
C GLU A 55 9.92 -15.39 5.34
N VAL A 56 9.71 -16.04 6.49
CA VAL A 56 10.56 -17.14 7.00
C VAL A 56 10.01 -18.47 6.53
#